data_AF-A0A8S0XXW0-F1
#
_entry.id   AF-A0A8S0XXW0-F1
#
_cell.length_a   1.000
_cell.length_b   1.000
_cell.length_c   1.000
_cell.angle_alpha   90.00
_cell.angle_beta   90.00
_cell.angle_gamma   90.00
#
_symmetry.space_group_name_H-M   'P 1'
#
loop_
_entity.id
_entity.type
_entity.pdbx_description
1 polymer ?
#
loop_
_entity_poly.entity_id
_entity_poly.type
_entity_poly.pdbx_seq_one_letter_code
_entity_poly.pdbx_strand_id
1 'polypeptide(L)'
;MLIHKQSGWQLHVPVVLPRKAVKLESVQVRVGKTDFRMCCVDLGINHHLVMTIQDRKGRVLATKVISGGEDNHLRKSYLEKVVRLQKQTRVIPEGERFAADLWDKIGNFNDDVAHRVSRAIVEFAKKHGAKTIVFEHLTNLKPSKGTQSHRLNQKFIFWVKGRIVKYTRYKALHEGIVVNRVSPRNTSKECPYCGGTFTRYQGVALAKCPTCGVKDVNADYIGSLGIGRNFRKKWLA
;
A
#
# COMPACT_ATOMS: atom_id res chain seq x y z
N MET A 1 27.95 -11.90 11.10
CA MET A 1 28.26 -10.88 12.12
C MET A 1 27.55 -11.24 13.41
N LEU A 2 28.27 -11.34 14.52
CA LEU A 2 27.69 -11.62 15.83
C LEU A 2 27.22 -10.28 16.43
N ILE A 3 25.97 -10.22 16.88
CA ILE A 3 25.34 -9.00 17.42
C ILE A 3 24.85 -9.29 18.83
N HIS A 4 25.27 -8.48 19.80
CA HIS A 4 24.74 -8.54 21.16
C HIS A 4 23.45 -7.73 21.27
N LYS A 5 22.37 -8.35 21.75
CA LYS A 5 21.10 -7.69 22.06
C LYS A 5 20.71 -7.97 23.51
N GLN A 6 19.72 -7.24 24.03
CA GLN A 6 19.17 -7.48 25.37
C GLN A 6 18.64 -8.91 25.58
N SER A 7 18.20 -9.58 24.50
CA SER A 7 17.77 -10.98 24.52
C SER A 7 18.90 -12.01 24.33
N GLY A 8 20.16 -11.56 24.30
CA GLY A 8 21.35 -12.38 24.12
C GLY A 8 22.07 -12.18 22.79
N TRP A 9 23.04 -13.05 22.52
CA TRP A 9 23.84 -13.03 21.30
C TRP A 9 23.07 -13.59 20.11
N GLN A 10 23.12 -12.88 18.98
CA GLN A 10 22.50 -13.29 17.72
C GLN A 10 23.57 -13.37 16.62
N LEU A 11 23.65 -14.51 15.94
CA LEU A 11 24.52 -14.68 14.77
C LEU A 11 23.74 -14.33 13.50
N HIS A 12 24.09 -13.20 12.88
CA HIS A 12 23.55 -12.83 11.58
C HIS A 12 24.41 -13.49 10.48
N VAL A 13 23.85 -14.52 9.86
CA VAL A 13 24.44 -15.20 8.68
C VAL A 13 23.71 -14.71 7.42
N PRO A 14 24.32 -13.85 6.60
CA PRO A 14 23.72 -13.47 5.34
C PRO A 14 23.71 -14.69 4.40
N VAL A 15 22.53 -15.12 3.99
CA VAL A 15 22.38 -16.17 2.98
C VAL A 15 22.13 -15.50 1.63
N VAL A 16 23.05 -15.69 0.68
CA VAL A 16 22.83 -15.31 -0.71
C VAL A 16 22.10 -16.47 -1.39
N LEU A 17 20.80 -16.29 -1.62
CA LEU A 17 20.06 -17.25 -2.43
C LEU A 17 20.50 -17.11 -3.89
N PRO A 18 20.83 -18.21 -4.60
CA PRO A 18 21.14 -18.15 -6.01
C PRO A 18 19.98 -17.47 -6.72
N ARG A 19 20.29 -16.39 -7.44
CA ARG A 19 19.30 -15.61 -8.17
C ARG A 19 18.60 -16.59 -9.12
N LYS A 20 17.31 -16.88 -8.91
CA LYS A 20 16.51 -17.47 -9.99
C LYS A 20 16.75 -16.55 -11.19
N ALA A 21 17.22 -17.10 -12.30
CA ALA A 21 17.44 -16.34 -13.53
C ALA A 21 16.07 -15.89 -14.06
N VAL A 22 15.51 -14.86 -13.45
CA VAL A 22 14.28 -14.26 -13.90
C VAL A 22 14.67 -13.37 -15.07
N LYS A 23 14.57 -13.91 -16.29
CA LYS A 23 14.61 -13.08 -17.51
C LYS A 23 13.38 -12.19 -17.49
N LEU A 24 13.51 -11.00 -16.90
CA LEU A 24 12.44 -10.03 -16.86
C LEU A 24 12.35 -9.34 -18.22
N GLU A 25 11.32 -9.69 -18.99
CA GLU A 25 10.93 -8.90 -20.15
C GLU A 25 10.59 -7.46 -19.73
N SER A 26 10.83 -6.50 -20.63
CA SER A 26 10.41 -5.11 -20.45
C SER A 26 8.89 -5.02 -20.24
N VAL A 27 8.44 -3.94 -19.60
CA VAL A 27 7.02 -3.74 -19.31
C VAL A 27 6.21 -3.73 -20.61
N GLN A 28 6.73 -3.10 -21.67
CA GLN A 28 6.10 -3.04 -22.99
C GLN A 28 5.87 -4.42 -23.60
N VAL A 29 6.88 -5.30 -23.57
CA VAL A 29 6.76 -6.66 -24.12
C VAL A 29 5.70 -7.47 -23.36
N ARG A 30 5.67 -7.37 -22.02
CA ARG A 30 4.66 -8.05 -21.19
C ARG A 30 3.25 -7.59 -21.52
N VAL A 31 3.10 -6.28 -21.63
CA VAL A 31 1.81 -5.61 -21.84
C VAL A 31 1.26 -5.88 -23.25
N GLY A 32 2.11 -6.16 -24.23
CA GLY A 32 1.72 -6.58 -25.57
C GLY A 32 1.09 -7.98 -25.65
N LYS A 33 1.30 -8.84 -24.64
CA LYS A 33 0.72 -10.19 -24.61
C LYS A 33 -0.79 -10.14 -24.38
N THR A 34 -1.53 -10.96 -25.11
CA THR A 34 -3.01 -10.98 -25.06
C THR A 34 -3.57 -11.47 -23.73
N ASP A 35 -2.83 -12.35 -23.05
CA ASP A 35 -3.13 -12.89 -21.72
C ASP A 35 -2.61 -12.02 -20.57
N PHE A 36 -2.09 -10.82 -20.87
CA PHE A 36 -1.51 -9.94 -19.86
C PHE A 36 -2.52 -9.57 -18.78
N ARG A 37 -2.12 -9.80 -17.53
CA ARG A 37 -2.83 -9.43 -16.31
C ARG A 37 -1.96 -8.57 -15.43
N MET A 38 -2.58 -7.55 -14.84
CA MET A 38 -1.97 -6.67 -13.84
C MET A 38 -2.76 -6.73 -12.54
N CYS A 39 -2.06 -6.62 -11.41
CA CYS A 39 -2.66 -6.44 -10.10
C CYS A 39 -2.55 -4.97 -9.71
N CYS A 40 -3.66 -4.25 -9.73
CA CYS A 40 -3.73 -2.85 -9.29
C CYS A 40 -3.97 -2.83 -7.79
N VAL A 41 -3.22 -1.98 -7.09
CA VAL A 41 -3.18 -1.99 -5.62
C VAL A 41 -3.40 -0.56 -5.12
N ASP A 42 -4.59 -0.31 -4.60
CA ASP A 42 -4.89 0.90 -3.87
C ASP A 42 -4.63 0.71 -2.37
N LEU A 43 -3.81 1.59 -1.82
CA LEU A 43 -3.45 1.61 -0.42
C LEU A 43 -4.10 2.87 0.17
N GLY A 44 -5.18 2.69 0.93
CA GLY A 44 -5.84 3.77 1.65
C GLY A 44 -5.09 4.17 2.93
N ILE A 45 -5.35 5.40 3.39
CA ILE A 45 -4.77 5.95 4.64
C ILE A 45 -5.25 5.18 5.88
N ASN A 46 -6.45 4.59 5.82
CA ASN A 46 -6.98 3.73 6.88
C ASN A 46 -6.47 2.29 6.79
N HIS A 47 -5.39 2.03 6.05
CA HIS A 47 -4.84 0.68 5.83
C HIS A 47 -5.84 -0.29 5.19
N HIS A 48 -6.92 0.23 4.61
CA HIS A 48 -7.74 -0.52 3.68
C HIS A 48 -6.94 -0.69 2.40
N LEU A 49 -6.72 -1.94 2.04
CA LEU A 49 -6.06 -2.32 0.82
C LEU A 49 -7.13 -2.88 -0.11
N VAL A 50 -7.23 -2.30 -1.31
CA VAL A 50 -8.02 -2.88 -2.39
C VAL A 50 -7.06 -3.34 -3.47
N MET A 51 -7.21 -4.59 -3.88
CA MET A 51 -6.48 -5.19 -4.99
C MET A 51 -7.46 -5.61 -6.07
N THR A 52 -7.20 -5.23 -7.32
CA THR A 52 -7.97 -5.69 -8.47
C THR A 52 -7.06 -6.29 -9.53
N ILE A 53 -7.41 -7.49 -10.01
CA ILE A 53 -6.78 -8.11 -11.18
C ILE A 53 -7.50 -7.57 -12.40
N GLN A 54 -6.75 -6.93 -13.29
CA GLN A 54 -7.26 -6.35 -14.53
C GLN A 54 -6.52 -6.91 -15.73
N ASP A 55 -7.22 -7.06 -16.84
CA ASP A 55 -6.61 -7.41 -18.13
C ASP A 55 -6.19 -6.15 -18.93
N ARG A 56 -5.61 -6.38 -20.12
CA ARG A 56 -5.20 -5.32 -21.06
C ARG A 56 -6.35 -4.40 -21.50
N LYS A 57 -7.59 -4.88 -21.50
CA LYS A 57 -8.80 -4.11 -21.88
C LYS A 57 -9.43 -3.38 -20.70
N GLY A 58 -8.97 -3.65 -19.47
CA GLY A 58 -9.52 -3.07 -18.24
C GLY A 58 -10.67 -3.84 -17.63
N ARG A 59 -10.95 -5.07 -18.09
CA ARG A 59 -11.90 -5.97 -17.43
C ARG A 59 -11.32 -6.43 -16.10
N VAL A 60 -12.15 -6.42 -15.05
CA VAL A 60 -11.78 -6.86 -13.71
C VAL A 60 -12.05 -8.36 -13.60
N LEU A 61 -11.01 -9.15 -13.29
CA LEU A 61 -11.08 -10.60 -13.19
C LEU A 61 -11.22 -11.09 -11.74
N ALA A 62 -10.68 -10.33 -10.79
CA ALA A 62 -10.78 -10.64 -9.37
C ALA A 62 -10.56 -9.38 -8.53
N THR A 63 -11.18 -9.34 -7.36
CA THR A 63 -11.03 -8.26 -6.38
C THR A 63 -10.78 -8.87 -5.01
N LYS A 64 -9.85 -8.28 -4.25
CA LYS A 64 -9.63 -8.64 -2.85
C LYS A 64 -9.46 -7.37 -2.02
N VAL A 65 -10.17 -7.31 -0.90
CA VAL A 65 -10.07 -6.23 0.07
C VAL A 65 -9.47 -6.78 1.35
N ILE A 66 -8.52 -6.05 1.93
CA ILE A 66 -7.97 -6.34 3.26
C ILE A 66 -8.26 -5.13 4.14
N SER A 67 -9.02 -5.36 5.21
CA SER A 67 -9.26 -4.33 6.23
C SER A 67 -8.02 -4.14 7.10
N GLY A 68 -7.72 -2.90 7.43
CA GLY A 68 -6.70 -2.53 8.41
C GLY A 68 -7.29 -2.08 9.74
N GLY A 69 -8.58 -2.33 9.99
CA GLY A 69 -9.29 -1.87 11.19
C GLY A 69 -8.64 -2.32 12.49
N GLU A 70 -8.34 -3.60 12.62
CA GLU A 70 -7.65 -4.18 13.78
C GLU A 70 -6.26 -3.60 13.97
N ASP A 71 -5.46 -3.53 12.90
CA ASP A 71 -4.12 -2.97 12.93
C ASP A 71 -4.14 -1.49 13.35
N ASN A 72 -5.15 -0.73 12.92
CA ASN A 72 -5.35 0.66 13.30
C ASN A 72 -5.75 0.80 14.77
N HIS A 73 -6.65 -0.07 15.25
CA HIS A 73 -7.07 -0.08 16.64
C HIS A 73 -5.88 -0.36 17.57
N LEU A 74 -5.09 -1.38 17.24
CA LEU A 74 -3.91 -1.73 18.02
C LEU A 74 -2.84 -0.63 17.98
N ARG A 75 -2.60 -0.03 16.81
CA ARG A 75 -1.71 1.14 16.68
C ARG A 75 -2.18 2.31 17.55
N LYS A 76 -3.48 2.60 17.53
CA LYS A 76 -4.08 3.66 18.35
C LYS A 76 -3.81 3.38 19.84
N SER A 77 -4.03 2.15 20.30
CA SER A 77 -3.74 1.76 21.69
C SER A 77 -2.27 1.98 22.07
N TYR A 78 -1.31 1.67 21.20
CA TYR A 78 0.10 1.96 21.47
C TYR A 78 0.40 3.46 21.54
N LEU A 79 -0.17 4.25 20.63
CA LEU A 79 0.01 5.70 20.63
C LEU A 79 -0.62 6.37 21.86
N GLU A 80 -1.76 5.88 22.33
CA GLU A 80 -2.39 6.36 23.58
C GLU A 80 -1.50 6.11 24.81
N LYS A 81 -0.78 4.98 24.84
CA LYS A 81 0.21 4.71 25.89
C LYS A 81 1.37 5.71 25.85
N VAL A 82 1.86 6.07 24.66
CA VAL A 82 2.90 7.10 24.48
C VAL A 82 2.41 8.44 25.04
N VAL A 83 1.19 8.86 24.68
CA VAL A 83 0.62 10.12 25.16
C VAL A 83 0.43 10.12 26.68
N ARG A 84 -0.02 9.00 27.25
CA ARG A 84 -0.16 8.87 28.72
C ARG A 84 1.18 9.00 29.44
N LEU A 85 2.20 8.31 28.96
CA LEU A 85 3.56 8.41 29.51
C LEU A 85 4.07 9.85 29.39
N GLN A 86 3.82 10.52 28.26
CA GLN A 86 4.29 11.89 28.04
C GLN A 86 3.66 12.89 29.02
N LYS A 87 2.41 12.67 29.43
CA LYS A 87 1.75 13.48 30.47
C LYS A 87 2.34 13.24 31.88
N GLN A 88 2.84 12.04 32.14
CA GLN A 88 3.42 11.65 33.43
C GLN A 88 4.88 12.09 33.55
N THR A 89 5.63 12.04 32.43
CA THR A 89 7.04 12.39 32.37
C THR A 89 7.22 13.90 32.21
N ARG A 90 7.83 14.55 33.22
CA ARG A 90 8.09 16.00 33.20
C ARG A 90 9.45 16.37 32.59
N VAL A 91 10.45 15.48 32.70
CA VAL A 91 11.82 15.67 32.18
C VAL A 91 12.30 14.36 31.57
N ILE A 92 12.97 14.45 30.41
CA ILE A 92 13.65 13.32 29.77
C ILE A 92 15.15 13.51 30.03
N PRO A 93 15.85 12.52 30.63
CA PRO A 93 17.29 12.60 30.83
C PRO A 93 18.04 12.85 29.52
N GLU A 94 19.13 13.63 29.60
CA GLU A 94 19.95 13.95 28.45
C GLU A 94 20.57 12.66 27.85
N GLY A 95 20.46 12.51 26.52
CA GLY A 95 20.93 11.31 25.80
C GLY A 95 19.94 10.14 25.76
N GLU A 96 18.83 10.19 26.51
CA GLU A 96 17.82 9.13 26.47
C GLU A 96 16.69 9.41 25.48
N ARG A 97 16.18 8.35 24.84
CA ARG A 97 14.99 8.42 23.99
C ARG A 97 13.75 8.18 24.83
N PHE A 98 12.86 9.16 24.89
CA PHE A 98 11.57 9.02 25.57
C PHE A 98 10.81 7.77 25.10
N ALA A 99 10.42 6.91 26.04
CA ALA A 99 9.65 5.69 25.79
C ALA A 99 10.23 4.78 24.68
N ALA A 100 11.57 4.61 24.67
CA ALA A 100 12.31 3.86 23.65
C ALA A 100 11.66 2.50 23.31
N ASP A 101 11.41 1.66 24.31
CA ASP A 101 10.83 0.32 24.10
C ASP A 101 9.44 0.34 23.44
N LEU A 102 8.63 1.34 23.78
CA LEU A 102 7.29 1.49 23.21
C LEU A 102 7.37 1.97 21.75
N TRP A 103 8.32 2.86 21.44
CA TRP A 103 8.58 3.25 20.06
C TRP A 103 9.14 2.11 19.21
N ASP A 104 10.04 1.31 19.77
CA ASP A 104 10.56 0.11 19.11
C ASP A 104 9.43 -0.90 18.87
N LYS A 105 8.52 -1.08 19.83
CA LYS A 105 7.32 -1.89 19.67
C LYS A 105 6.41 -1.39 18.55
N ILE A 106 6.16 -0.08 18.47
CA ILE A 106 5.38 0.54 17.37
C ILE A 106 6.12 0.35 16.03
N GLY A 107 7.44 0.50 16.02
CA GLY A 107 8.30 0.29 14.86
C GLY A 107 8.19 -1.14 14.31
N ASN A 108 8.35 -2.12 15.19
CA ASN A 108 8.25 -3.55 14.91
C ASN A 108 6.84 -3.94 14.45
N PHE A 109 5.80 -3.42 15.12
CA PHE A 109 4.41 -3.63 14.71
C PHE A 109 4.14 -3.13 13.29
N ASN A 110 4.58 -1.90 12.98
CA ASN A 110 4.44 -1.33 11.64
C ASN A 110 5.23 -2.10 10.58
N ASP A 111 6.36 -2.70 10.96
CA ASP A 111 7.15 -3.55 10.08
C ASP A 111 6.45 -4.88 9.78
N ASP A 112 5.91 -5.56 10.81
CA ASP A 112 5.11 -6.77 10.68
C ASP A 112 3.91 -6.55 9.73
N VAL A 113 3.14 -5.48 9.95
CA VAL A 113 2.01 -5.11 9.08
C VAL A 113 2.48 -4.98 7.63
N ALA A 114 3.61 -4.29 7.38
CA ALA A 114 4.13 -4.14 6.03
C ALA A 114 4.57 -5.49 5.43
N HIS A 115 5.14 -6.39 6.22
CA HIS A 115 5.53 -7.74 5.78
C HIS A 115 4.32 -8.61 5.44
N ARG A 116 3.29 -8.64 6.30
CA ARG A 116 2.05 -9.39 6.07
C ARG A 116 1.33 -8.88 4.82
N VAL A 117 1.13 -7.57 4.72
CA VAL A 117 0.41 -6.96 3.59
C VAL A 117 1.15 -7.15 2.27
N SER A 118 2.47 -6.91 2.23
CA SER A 118 3.25 -7.12 1.00
C SER A 118 3.25 -8.58 0.53
N ARG A 119 3.27 -9.54 1.47
CA ARG A 119 3.13 -10.97 1.13
C ARG A 119 1.76 -11.24 0.53
N ALA A 120 0.69 -10.75 1.16
CA ALA A 120 -0.67 -10.92 0.67
C ALA A 120 -0.88 -10.35 -0.75
N ILE A 121 -0.25 -9.22 -1.08
CA ILE A 121 -0.27 -8.63 -2.42
C ILE A 121 0.40 -9.56 -3.45
N VAL A 122 1.59 -10.06 -3.14
CA VAL A 122 2.35 -10.94 -4.04
C VAL A 122 1.62 -12.27 -4.25
N GLU A 123 1.11 -12.88 -3.18
CA GLU A 123 0.32 -14.12 -3.27
C GLU A 123 -0.94 -13.93 -4.11
N PHE A 124 -1.65 -12.81 -3.94
CA PHE A 124 -2.83 -12.51 -4.74
C PHE A 124 -2.48 -12.33 -6.23
N ALA A 125 -1.42 -11.56 -6.54
CA ALA A 125 -0.95 -11.38 -7.91
C ALA A 125 -0.53 -12.72 -8.55
N LYS A 126 0.22 -13.53 -7.81
CA LYS A 126 0.68 -14.86 -8.23
C LYS A 126 -0.48 -15.80 -8.50
N LYS A 127 -1.44 -15.90 -7.56
CA LYS A 127 -2.63 -16.75 -7.67
C LYS A 127 -3.42 -16.49 -8.96
N HIS A 128 -3.48 -15.24 -9.41
CA HIS A 128 -4.24 -14.85 -10.60
C HIS A 128 -3.39 -14.70 -11.87
N GLY A 129 -2.11 -15.06 -11.83
CA GLY A 129 -1.20 -15.01 -12.97
C GLY A 129 -0.83 -13.60 -13.42
N ALA A 130 -0.94 -12.60 -12.54
CA ALA A 130 -0.55 -11.23 -12.86
C ALA A 130 0.96 -11.12 -13.06
N LYS A 131 1.38 -10.53 -14.19
CA LYS A 131 2.80 -10.35 -14.54
C LYS A 131 3.39 -9.05 -13.99
N THR A 132 2.51 -8.14 -13.56
CA THR A 132 2.84 -6.82 -13.02
C THR A 132 1.93 -6.48 -11.85
N ILE A 133 2.49 -5.87 -10.82
CA ILE A 133 1.76 -5.20 -9.73
C ILE A 133 1.92 -3.69 -9.93
N VAL A 134 0.82 -2.93 -9.81
CA VAL A 134 0.81 -1.48 -10.03
C VAL A 134 0.34 -0.77 -8.77
N PHE A 135 1.15 0.18 -8.31
CA PHE A 135 0.81 1.10 -7.23
C PHE A 135 0.65 2.53 -7.74
N GLU A 136 -0.08 3.36 -7.01
CA GLU A 136 0.01 4.80 -7.18
C GLU A 136 1.33 5.39 -6.69
N HIS A 137 1.82 6.39 -7.41
CA HIS A 137 2.98 7.19 -7.05
C HIS A 137 2.58 8.32 -6.10
N LEU A 138 2.51 8.03 -4.80
CA LEU A 138 2.14 9.00 -3.75
C LEU A 138 3.32 9.65 -3.03
N THR A 139 4.46 9.82 -3.70
CA THR A 139 5.69 10.38 -3.09
C THR A 139 5.52 11.78 -2.48
N ASN A 140 4.50 12.53 -2.90
CA ASN A 140 4.24 13.89 -2.44
C ASN A 140 3.07 14.02 -1.46
N LEU A 141 2.49 12.92 -0.96
CA LEU A 141 1.51 12.99 0.13
C LEU A 141 2.22 13.18 1.47
N LYS A 142 2.75 14.37 1.70
CA LYS A 142 3.10 14.83 3.04
C LYS A 142 1.93 15.66 3.56
N PRO A 143 1.48 15.45 4.81
CA PRO A 143 0.55 16.39 5.42
C PRO A 143 1.19 17.78 5.41
N SER A 144 0.55 18.75 4.78
CA SER A 144 0.96 20.14 4.90
C SER A 144 0.68 20.59 6.34
N LYS A 145 1.65 21.27 6.97
CA LYS A 145 1.50 21.77 8.35
C LYS A 145 0.28 22.70 8.39
N GLY A 146 -0.65 22.43 9.32
CA GLY A 146 -1.82 23.28 9.58
C GLY A 146 -3.05 23.06 8.70
N THR A 147 -2.99 22.22 7.65
CA THR A 147 -4.12 22.07 6.70
C THR A 147 -5.02 20.85 6.96
N GLN A 148 -4.61 19.96 7.87
CA GLN A 148 -5.29 18.69 8.15
C GLN A 148 -5.43 18.49 9.66
N SER A 149 -6.51 17.82 10.08
CA SER A 149 -6.76 17.52 11.50
C SER A 149 -5.60 16.76 12.13
N HIS A 150 -5.35 16.97 13.43
CA HIS A 150 -4.32 16.27 14.19
C HIS A 150 -4.39 14.74 14.01
N ARG A 151 -5.62 14.19 13.98
CA ARG A 151 -5.88 12.76 13.74
C ARG A 151 -5.42 12.30 12.35
N LEU A 152 -5.66 13.09 11.31
CA LEU A 152 -5.23 12.74 9.95
C LEU A 152 -3.71 12.83 9.82
N ASN A 153 -3.08 13.84 10.41
CA ASN A 153 -1.62 13.97 10.43
C ASN A 153 -0.96 12.77 11.10
N GLN A 154 -1.50 12.34 12.25
CA GLN A 154 -1.02 11.15 12.94
C GLN A 154 -1.12 9.90 12.06
N LYS A 155 -2.24 9.70 11.35
CA LYS A 155 -2.38 8.58 10.39
C LYS A 155 -1.34 8.62 9.28
N PHE A 156 -1.06 9.79 8.70
CA PHE A 156 -0.05 9.95 7.67
C PHE A 156 1.37 9.62 8.17
N ILE A 157 1.71 10.07 9.38
CA ILE A 157 3.04 9.83 9.99
C ILE A 157 3.29 8.32 10.17
N PHE A 158 2.29 7.58 10.64
CA PHE A 158 2.41 6.14 10.87
C PHE A 158 2.01 5.28 9.67
N TRP A 159 1.83 5.90 8.50
CA TRP A 159 1.40 5.18 7.33
C TRP A 159 2.54 4.38 6.70
N VAL A 160 2.42 3.05 6.72
CA VAL A 160 3.48 2.12 6.28
C VAL A 160 3.55 1.89 4.77
N LYS A 161 2.86 2.71 3.96
CA LYS A 161 2.77 2.55 2.48
C LYS A 161 4.14 2.42 1.81
N GLY A 162 5.10 3.25 2.21
CA GLY A 162 6.47 3.19 1.67
C GLY A 162 7.13 1.82 1.88
N ARG A 163 6.97 1.25 3.09
CA ARG A 163 7.48 -0.09 3.43
C ARG A 163 6.74 -1.18 2.65
N ILE A 164 5.40 -1.10 2.55
CA ILE A 164 4.62 -2.06 1.75
C ILE A 164 5.11 -2.12 0.31
N VAL A 165 5.30 -0.97 -0.35
CA VAL A 165 5.79 -0.97 -1.74
C VAL A 165 7.22 -1.49 -1.83
N LYS A 166 8.10 -1.10 -0.90
CA LYS A 166 9.49 -1.61 -0.84
C LYS A 166 9.50 -3.13 -0.69
N TYR A 167 8.69 -3.66 0.21
CA TYR A 167 8.65 -5.09 0.50
C TYR A 167 8.00 -5.90 -0.62
N THR A 168 6.96 -5.33 -1.24
CA THR A 168 6.33 -5.93 -2.42
C THR A 168 7.33 -6.02 -3.56
N ARG A 169 8.18 -5.01 -3.80
CA ARG A 169 9.19 -5.04 -4.88
C ARG A 169 10.10 -6.26 -4.81
N TYR A 170 10.74 -6.51 -3.66
CA TYR A 170 11.68 -7.63 -3.58
C TYR A 170 10.97 -8.99 -3.57
N LYS A 171 9.81 -9.10 -2.90
CA LYS A 171 9.02 -10.34 -2.87
C LYS A 171 8.46 -10.69 -4.25
N ALA A 172 7.91 -9.70 -4.96
CA ALA A 172 7.38 -9.87 -6.32
C ALA A 172 8.49 -10.26 -7.30
N LEU A 173 9.67 -9.64 -7.17
CA LEU A 173 10.83 -9.98 -8.01
C LEU A 173 11.23 -11.46 -7.86
N HIS A 174 11.16 -12.00 -6.64
CA HIS A 174 11.44 -13.43 -6.39
C HIS A 174 10.45 -14.35 -7.13
N GLU A 175 9.24 -13.87 -7.40
CA GLU A 175 8.18 -14.56 -8.15
C GLU A 175 8.15 -14.18 -9.64
N GLY A 176 9.11 -13.38 -10.12
CA GLY A 176 9.15 -12.91 -11.51
C GLY A 176 8.11 -11.85 -11.91
N ILE A 177 7.48 -11.23 -10.91
CA ILE A 177 6.47 -10.20 -11.06
C ILE A 177 7.13 -8.82 -10.93
N VAL A 178 6.85 -7.93 -11.88
CA VAL A 178 7.42 -6.57 -11.87
C VAL A 178 6.49 -5.63 -11.10
N VAL A 179 7.07 -4.74 -10.30
CA VAL A 179 6.31 -3.69 -9.61
C VAL A 179 6.48 -2.37 -10.33
N ASN A 180 5.36 -1.76 -10.72
CA ASN A 180 5.29 -0.47 -11.40
C ASN A 180 4.56 0.57 -10.56
N ARG A 181 4.81 1.84 -10.87
CA ARG A 181 4.10 2.98 -10.28
C ARG A 181 3.49 3.85 -11.38
N VAL A 182 2.29 4.35 -11.12
CA VAL A 182 1.55 5.26 -12.02
C VAL A 182 1.16 6.55 -11.32
N SER A 183 0.86 7.58 -12.10
CA SER A 183 0.39 8.86 -11.55
C SER A 183 -0.92 8.65 -10.77
N PRO A 184 -1.06 9.26 -9.56
CA PRO A 184 -2.31 9.23 -8.80
C PRO A 184 -3.37 10.19 -9.35
N ARG A 185 -3.06 10.96 -10.41
CA ARG A 185 -3.99 11.93 -10.97
C ARG A 185 -5.24 11.21 -11.50
N ASN A 186 -6.41 11.72 -11.10
CA ASN A 186 -7.74 11.30 -11.53
C ASN A 186 -8.12 9.84 -11.23
N THR A 187 -7.34 9.08 -10.45
CA THR A 187 -7.63 7.67 -10.15
C THR A 187 -8.91 7.48 -9.34
N SER A 188 -9.25 8.45 -8.48
CA SER A 188 -10.42 8.42 -7.59
C SER A 188 -11.60 9.30 -8.03
N LYS A 189 -11.47 10.03 -9.15
CA LYS A 189 -12.48 10.99 -9.65
C LYS A 189 -13.03 10.63 -11.03
N GLU A 190 -12.22 10.09 -11.92
CA GLU A 190 -12.64 9.80 -13.30
C GLU A 190 -13.16 8.36 -13.37
N CYS A 191 -14.32 8.17 -13.97
CA CYS A 191 -14.98 6.89 -14.16
C CYS A 191 -14.15 6.01 -15.10
N PRO A 192 -13.76 4.79 -14.68
CA PRO A 192 -12.98 3.89 -15.52
C PRO A 192 -13.80 3.29 -16.68
N TYR A 193 -15.13 3.39 -16.63
CA TYR A 193 -16.03 2.83 -17.64
C TYR A 193 -16.34 3.82 -18.77
N CYS A 194 -16.66 5.08 -18.45
CA CYS A 194 -17.13 6.07 -19.42
C CYS A 194 -16.27 7.34 -19.50
N GLY A 195 -15.24 7.49 -18.66
CA GLY A 195 -14.42 8.70 -18.60
C GLY A 195 -15.09 9.92 -17.95
N GLY A 196 -16.39 9.83 -17.59
CA GLY A 196 -17.08 10.86 -16.82
C GLY A 196 -16.54 11.04 -15.40
N THR A 197 -17.09 11.95 -14.61
CA THR A 197 -16.62 12.19 -13.22
C THR A 197 -17.52 11.48 -12.21
N PHE A 198 -16.92 10.77 -11.25
CA PHE A 198 -17.60 10.23 -10.08
C PHE A 198 -17.90 11.32 -9.06
N THR A 199 -19.13 11.31 -8.56
CA THR A 199 -19.60 12.13 -7.45
C THR A 199 -19.71 11.25 -6.22
N ARG A 200 -19.05 11.63 -5.13
CA ARG A 200 -19.14 10.91 -3.85
C ARG A 200 -20.45 11.23 -3.14
N TYR A 201 -21.04 10.23 -2.48
CA TYR A 201 -22.13 10.47 -1.55
C TYR A 201 -21.60 11.12 -0.27
N GLN A 202 -22.42 11.96 0.35
CA GLN A 202 -22.05 12.60 1.61
C GLN A 202 -22.04 11.57 2.74
N GLY A 203 -21.03 11.64 3.61
CA GLY A 203 -20.94 10.81 4.81
C GLY A 203 -20.54 9.35 4.62
N VAL A 204 -20.44 8.84 3.38
CA VAL A 204 -20.10 7.43 3.10
C VAL A 204 -18.98 7.29 2.06
N ALA A 205 -18.31 6.13 2.06
CA ALA A 205 -17.23 5.82 1.12
C ALA A 205 -17.72 5.34 -0.25
N LEU A 206 -18.95 5.73 -0.66
CA LEU A 206 -19.59 5.31 -1.91
C LEU A 206 -19.64 6.49 -2.89
N ALA A 207 -19.67 6.17 -4.19
CA ALA A 207 -19.78 7.15 -5.26
C ALA A 207 -20.68 6.67 -6.40
N LYS A 208 -21.18 7.63 -7.18
CA LYS A 208 -21.97 7.43 -8.39
C LYS A 208 -21.36 8.17 -9.58
N CYS A 209 -21.46 7.60 -10.78
CA CYS A 209 -21.14 8.27 -12.03
C CYS A 209 -22.46 8.74 -12.69
N PRO A 210 -22.73 10.05 -12.75
CA PRO A 210 -23.93 10.57 -13.39
C PRO A 210 -23.99 10.28 -14.89
N THR A 211 -22.82 10.18 -15.55
CA THR A 211 -22.73 10.00 -17.01
C THR A 211 -23.16 8.62 -17.49
N CYS A 212 -22.75 7.54 -16.79
CA CYS A 212 -23.06 6.17 -17.20
C CYS A 212 -23.96 5.41 -16.21
N GLY A 213 -24.49 6.10 -15.19
CA GLY A 213 -25.47 5.54 -14.26
C GLY A 213 -24.92 4.56 -13.20
N VAL A 214 -23.62 4.27 -13.19
CA VAL A 214 -22.99 3.44 -12.13
C VAL A 214 -23.19 4.10 -10.77
N LYS A 215 -23.69 3.36 -9.78
CA LYS A 215 -24.00 3.86 -8.43
C LYS A 215 -23.42 2.93 -7.36
N ASP A 216 -23.33 3.47 -6.14
CA ASP A 216 -23.02 2.73 -4.90
C ASP A 216 -21.71 1.95 -4.94
N VAL A 217 -20.70 2.52 -5.61
CA VAL A 217 -19.38 1.91 -5.75
C VAL A 217 -18.42 2.49 -4.72
N ASN A 218 -17.68 1.62 -4.04
CA ASN A 218 -16.68 2.02 -3.06
C ASN A 218 -15.55 2.86 -3.70
N ALA A 219 -15.17 3.96 -3.04
CA ALA A 219 -14.15 4.89 -3.53
C ALA A 219 -12.74 4.28 -3.64
N ASP A 220 -12.36 3.38 -2.75
CA ASP A 220 -11.05 2.69 -2.78
C ASP A 220 -11.03 1.66 -3.93
N TYR A 221 -12.20 1.05 -4.24
CA TYR A 221 -12.33 0.20 -5.43
C TYR A 221 -12.19 1.01 -6.72
N ILE A 222 -12.85 2.17 -6.81
CA ILE A 222 -12.67 3.11 -7.92
C ILE A 222 -11.20 3.50 -8.08
N GLY A 223 -10.51 3.79 -6.97
CA GLY A 223 -9.07 4.06 -6.94
C GLY A 223 -8.27 2.96 -7.63
N SER A 224 -8.48 1.70 -7.23
CA SER A 224 -7.81 0.55 -7.85
C SER A 224 -8.10 0.41 -9.36
N LEU A 225 -9.32 0.73 -9.81
CA LEU A 225 -9.65 0.74 -11.25
C LEU A 225 -8.93 1.87 -11.99
N GLY A 226 -8.87 3.06 -11.39
CA GLY A 226 -8.16 4.21 -11.94
C GLY A 226 -6.66 3.97 -12.09
N ILE A 227 -6.03 3.26 -11.15
CA ILE A 227 -4.63 2.82 -11.24
C ILE A 227 -4.40 2.01 -12.52
N GLY A 228 -5.26 1.01 -12.76
CA GLY A 228 -5.17 0.17 -13.96
C GLY A 228 -5.36 0.98 -15.24
N ARG A 229 -6.33 1.90 -15.27
CA ARG A 229 -6.51 2.82 -16.41
C ARG A 229 -5.26 3.65 -16.68
N ASN A 230 -4.68 4.26 -15.66
CA ASN A 230 -3.48 5.09 -15.81
C ASN A 230 -2.26 4.26 -16.26
N PHE A 231 -2.16 3.00 -15.81
CA PHE A 231 -1.15 2.07 -16.31
C PHE A 231 -1.33 1.78 -17.79
N ARG A 232 -2.56 1.48 -18.22
CA ARG A 232 -2.87 1.24 -19.64
C ARG A 232 -2.57 2.48 -20.49
N LYS A 233 -3.04 3.67 -20.08
CA LYS A 233 -2.74 4.94 -20.77
C LYS A 233 -1.22 5.19 -20.91
N LYS A 234 -0.39 4.70 -19.99
CA LYS A 234 1.07 4.88 -20.04
C LYS A 234 1.78 3.89 -20.98
N TRP A 235 1.27 2.68 -21.14
CA TRP A 235 2.01 1.57 -21.78
C TRP A 235 1.26 0.92 -22.96
N LEU A 236 0.01 1.29 -23.23
CA LEU A 236 -0.83 0.76 -24.30
C LEU A 236 -1.42 1.82 -25.24
N ALA A 237 -1.22 3.11 -24.92
CA ALA A 237 -1.62 4.22 -25.78
C ALA A 237 -0.41 4.62 -26.62
#